data_AF-A0A1A8CWE9-F1
#
_entry.id   AF-A0A1A8CWE9-F1
#
_cell.length_a   1.000
_cell.length_b   1.000
_cell.length_c   1.000
_cell.angle_alpha   90.00
_cell.angle_beta   90.00
_cell.angle_gamma   90.00
#
_symmetry.space_group_name_H-M   'P 1'
#
loop_
_entity.id
_entity.type
_entity.pdbx_description
1 polymer ?
#
loop_
_entity_poly.entity_id
_entity_poly.type
_entity_poly.pdbx_seq_one_letter_code
_entity_poly.pdbx_strand_id
1 'polypeptide(L)'
;MILICLNMVTMMVETDDQSPEKEDFLFKLNVAFIVVFTGECVLKLFALRQYFFTNGWNIFDFIVVILSIAGTMLSDLIEKYFVSPTLFRVIRLARIGRILRVIKGAKGIRTLLFALMMSLPALFNIGLLLFLIMFIFSIFAMSNFAYVKKEAGIDDIFNFETFGGSIICLFQITTSAGWDGFLLPMLNREPPDCDPTFENPGTDVKGNCGSPVIGMVFFCS
;
A
#
# COMPACT_ATOMS: atom_id res chain seq x y z
N MET A 1 -22.17 -11.76 -15.17
CA MET A 1 -21.77 -11.87 -13.73
C MET A 1 -21.13 -13.20 -13.41
N ILE A 2 -21.71 -14.35 -13.79
CA ILE A 2 -21.12 -15.68 -13.55
C ILE A 2 -19.67 -15.78 -14.04
N LEU A 3 -19.37 -15.28 -15.26
CA LEU A 3 -18.00 -15.25 -15.81
C LEU A 3 -17.02 -14.43 -14.95
N ILE A 4 -17.47 -13.37 -14.30
CA ILE A 4 -16.62 -12.57 -13.40
C ILE A 4 -16.31 -13.38 -12.14
N CYS A 5 -17.31 -14.10 -11.59
CA CYS A 5 -17.10 -14.99 -10.45
C CYS A 5 -16.13 -16.13 -10.80
N LEU A 6 -16.26 -16.73 -11.98
CA LEU A 6 -15.32 -17.77 -12.43
C LEU A 6 -13.90 -17.21 -12.58
N ASN A 7 -13.73 -16.01 -13.14
CA ASN A 7 -12.41 -15.36 -13.22
C ASN A 7 -11.83 -15.02 -11.84
N MET A 8 -12.67 -14.69 -10.86
CA MET A 8 -12.24 -14.51 -9.47
C MET A 8 -11.72 -15.82 -8.88
N VAL A 9 -12.44 -16.94 -9.09
CA VAL A 9 -11.98 -18.27 -8.62
C VAL A 9 -10.63 -18.63 -9.25
N THR A 10 -10.40 -18.35 -10.54
CA THR A 10 -9.10 -18.63 -11.15
C THR A 10 -7.95 -17.85 -10.51
N MET A 11 -8.19 -16.62 -10.05
CA MET A 11 -7.18 -15.84 -9.32
C MET A 11 -6.94 -16.39 -7.91
N MET A 12 -7.95 -16.99 -7.27
CA MET A 12 -7.82 -17.60 -5.93
C MET A 12 -7.03 -18.91 -5.94
N VAL A 13 -6.94 -19.58 -7.09
CA VAL A 13 -6.23 -20.86 -7.25
C VAL A 13 -4.72 -20.67 -7.46
N GLU A 14 -4.27 -19.45 -7.76
CA GLU A 14 -2.84 -19.12 -7.85
C GLU A 14 -2.14 -19.34 -6.49
N THR A 15 -1.00 -20.04 -6.52
CA THR A 15 -0.21 -20.38 -5.33
C THR A 15 1.26 -20.07 -5.57
N ASP A 16 1.99 -19.79 -4.48
CA ASP A 16 3.46 -19.69 -4.51
C ASP A 16 4.06 -21.07 -4.86
N ASP A 17 5.12 -21.11 -5.66
CA ASP A 17 5.78 -22.33 -6.16
C ASP A 17 4.85 -23.36 -6.87
N GLN A 18 4.10 -22.89 -7.87
CA GLN A 18 3.24 -23.77 -8.68
C GLN A 18 3.99 -24.48 -9.83
N SER A 19 3.47 -25.65 -10.23
CA SER A 19 4.01 -26.38 -11.38
C SER A 19 3.89 -25.58 -12.68
N PRO A 20 4.84 -25.71 -13.63
CA PRO A 20 4.82 -24.95 -14.88
C PRO A 20 3.56 -25.25 -15.72
N GLU A 21 3.03 -26.47 -15.63
CA GLU A 21 1.77 -26.86 -16.29
C GLU A 21 0.57 -26.09 -15.75
N LYS A 22 0.51 -25.89 -14.43
CA LYS A 22 -0.57 -25.13 -13.77
C LYS A 22 -0.48 -23.65 -14.16
N GLU A 23 0.73 -23.09 -14.21
CA GLU A 23 0.95 -21.70 -14.62
C GLU A 23 0.50 -21.45 -16.07
N ASP A 24 0.91 -22.30 -17.02
CA ASP A 24 0.49 -22.20 -18.42
C ASP A 24 -1.02 -22.35 -18.59
N PHE A 25 -1.64 -23.30 -17.86
CA PHE A 25 -3.09 -23.47 -17.87
C PHE A 25 -3.84 -22.23 -17.35
N LEU A 26 -3.40 -21.67 -16.21
CA LEU A 26 -3.99 -20.46 -15.63
C LEU A 26 -3.77 -19.23 -16.53
N PHE A 27 -2.63 -19.14 -17.21
CA PHE A 27 -2.36 -18.09 -18.20
C PHE A 27 -3.34 -18.16 -19.37
N LYS A 28 -3.50 -19.35 -19.98
CA LYS A 28 -4.46 -19.57 -21.07
C LYS A 28 -5.89 -19.23 -20.68
N LEU A 29 -6.32 -19.64 -19.48
CA LEU A 29 -7.64 -19.26 -18.95
C LEU A 29 -7.78 -17.75 -18.76
N ASN A 30 -6.76 -17.09 -18.22
CA ASN A 30 -6.76 -15.63 -18.05
C ASN A 30 -6.90 -14.90 -19.39
N VAL A 31 -6.18 -15.34 -20.43
CA VAL A 31 -6.30 -14.80 -21.78
C VAL A 31 -7.71 -15.02 -22.34
N ALA A 32 -8.29 -16.23 -22.16
CA ALA A 32 -9.65 -16.50 -22.59
C ALA A 32 -10.68 -15.54 -21.95
N PHE A 33 -10.57 -15.27 -20.65
CA PHE A 33 -11.42 -14.27 -19.99
C PHE A 33 -11.24 -12.87 -20.56
N ILE A 34 -10.01 -12.44 -20.88
CA ILE A 34 -9.76 -11.13 -21.50
C ILE A 34 -10.46 -11.04 -22.84
N VAL A 35 -10.35 -12.07 -23.68
CA VAL A 35 -10.99 -12.10 -25.00
C VAL A 35 -12.50 -11.96 -24.87
N VAL A 36 -13.13 -12.72 -23.97
CA VAL A 36 -14.58 -12.67 -23.73
C VAL A 36 -15.02 -11.29 -23.24
N PHE A 37 -14.32 -10.70 -22.26
CA PHE A 37 -14.66 -9.38 -21.73
C PHE A 37 -14.39 -8.25 -22.72
N THR A 38 -13.35 -8.38 -23.55
CA THR A 38 -13.09 -7.45 -24.64
C THR A 38 -14.22 -7.52 -25.67
N GLY A 39 -14.66 -8.73 -26.04
CA GLY A 39 -15.80 -8.94 -26.91
C GLY A 39 -17.08 -8.29 -26.36
N GLU A 40 -17.41 -8.51 -25.09
CA GLU A 40 -18.55 -7.87 -24.43
C GLU A 40 -18.46 -6.33 -24.51
N CYS A 41 -17.29 -5.76 -24.23
CA CYS A 41 -17.07 -4.33 -24.25
C CYS A 41 -17.19 -3.73 -25.66
N VAL A 42 -16.59 -4.38 -26.66
CA VAL A 42 -16.64 -3.97 -28.06
C VAL A 42 -18.07 -4.04 -28.59
N LEU A 43 -18.82 -5.11 -28.29
CA LEU A 43 -20.23 -5.23 -28.66
C LEU A 43 -21.08 -4.10 -28.07
N LYS A 44 -20.90 -3.77 -26.77
CA LYS A 44 -21.59 -2.64 -26.13
C LYS A 44 -21.20 -1.30 -26.78
N LEU A 45 -19.93 -1.12 -27.11
CA LEU A 45 -19.44 0.11 -27.74
C LEU A 45 -20.09 0.32 -29.12
N PHE A 46 -20.17 -0.72 -29.95
CA PHE A 46 -20.82 -0.64 -31.25
C PHE A 46 -22.34 -0.45 -31.16
N ALA A 47 -22.99 -1.13 -30.22
CA ALA A 47 -24.44 -1.03 -30.03
C ALA A 47 -24.89 0.33 -29.47
N LEU A 48 -24.18 0.86 -28.46
CA LEU A 48 -24.57 2.07 -27.73
C LEU A 48 -23.91 3.34 -28.27
N ARG A 49 -22.82 3.24 -29.03
CA ARG A 49 -22.08 4.36 -29.62
C ARG A 49 -21.77 5.44 -28.56
N GLN A 50 -22.23 6.68 -28.77
CA GLN A 50 -21.99 7.81 -27.86
C GLN A 50 -22.63 7.60 -26.47
N TYR A 51 -23.74 6.89 -26.38
CA TYR A 51 -24.40 6.57 -25.10
C TYR A 51 -23.59 5.59 -24.25
N PHE A 52 -22.54 4.95 -24.80
CA PHE A 52 -21.64 4.14 -24.00
C PHE A 52 -20.93 4.98 -22.93
N PHE A 53 -20.50 6.21 -23.30
CA PHE A 53 -19.70 7.08 -22.44
C PHE A 53 -20.52 7.92 -21.45
N THR A 54 -21.85 7.89 -21.53
CA THR A 54 -22.70 8.59 -20.54
C THR A 54 -22.84 7.78 -19.25
N ASN A 55 -22.67 6.46 -19.31
CA ASN A 55 -22.78 5.59 -18.14
C ASN A 55 -21.39 5.32 -17.53
N GLY A 56 -21.15 5.85 -16.33
CA GLY A 56 -19.88 5.66 -15.60
C GLY A 56 -19.47 4.20 -15.41
N TRP A 57 -20.42 3.26 -15.31
CA TRP A 57 -20.11 1.83 -15.21
C TRP A 57 -19.57 1.24 -16.50
N ASN A 58 -19.96 1.77 -17.66
CA ASN A 58 -19.45 1.32 -18.95
C ASN A 58 -18.04 1.90 -19.19
N ILE A 59 -17.81 3.15 -18.78
CA ILE A 59 -16.45 3.74 -18.79
C ILE A 59 -15.51 2.94 -17.88
N PHE A 60 -15.96 2.61 -16.66
CA PHE A 60 -15.17 1.76 -15.75
C PHE A 60 -14.85 0.40 -16.36
N ASP A 61 -15.85 -0.27 -16.96
CA ASP A 61 -15.68 -1.55 -17.65
C ASP A 61 -14.62 -1.46 -18.76
N PHE A 62 -14.69 -0.41 -19.57
CA PHE A 62 -13.75 -0.10 -20.65
C PHE A 62 -12.31 0.12 -20.16
N ILE A 63 -12.13 0.95 -19.12
CA ILE A 63 -10.80 1.17 -18.51
C ILE A 63 -10.21 -0.16 -18.02
N VAL A 64 -11.00 -0.99 -17.35
CA VAL A 64 -10.54 -2.30 -16.87
C VAL A 64 -10.17 -3.24 -18.03
N VAL A 65 -10.89 -3.21 -19.16
CA VAL A 65 -10.51 -3.98 -20.37
C VAL A 65 -9.16 -3.50 -20.92
N ILE A 66 -8.97 -2.19 -21.06
CA ILE A 66 -7.71 -1.63 -21.57
C ILE A 66 -6.54 -2.01 -20.69
N LEU A 67 -6.66 -1.80 -19.37
CA LEU A 67 -5.61 -2.17 -18.40
C LEU A 67 -5.30 -3.67 -18.42
N SER A 68 -6.32 -4.50 -18.68
CA SER A 68 -6.17 -5.95 -18.79
C SER A 68 -5.37 -6.39 -20.01
N ILE A 69 -5.63 -5.77 -21.16
CA ILE A 69 -4.88 -6.01 -22.40
C ILE A 69 -3.45 -5.49 -22.23
N ALA A 70 -3.30 -4.25 -21.75
CA ALA A 70 -2.00 -3.63 -21.52
C ALA A 70 -1.14 -4.47 -20.57
N GLY A 71 -1.70 -4.96 -19.46
CA GLY A 71 -0.97 -5.81 -18.52
C GLY A 71 -0.48 -7.13 -19.12
N THR A 72 -1.26 -7.73 -20.02
CA THR A 72 -0.87 -8.97 -20.71
C THR A 72 0.22 -8.71 -21.73
N MET A 73 0.07 -7.70 -22.59
CA MET A 73 1.07 -7.32 -23.59
C MET A 73 2.38 -6.86 -22.96
N LEU A 74 2.31 -6.15 -21.83
CA LEU A 74 3.49 -5.73 -21.07
C LEU A 74 4.22 -6.92 -20.45
N SER A 75 3.51 -7.99 -20.08
CA SER A 75 4.15 -9.19 -19.53
C SER A 75 5.07 -9.83 -20.57
N ASP A 76 4.61 -9.97 -21.81
CA ASP A 76 5.39 -10.50 -22.93
C ASP A 76 6.58 -9.60 -23.29
N LEU A 77 6.40 -8.27 -23.18
CA LEU A 77 7.46 -7.30 -23.45
C LEU A 77 8.55 -7.33 -22.37
N ILE A 78 8.17 -7.49 -21.10
CA ILE A 78 9.09 -7.51 -19.95
C ILE A 78 9.93 -8.79 -19.93
N GLU A 79 9.38 -9.93 -20.34
CA GLU A 79 10.17 -11.16 -20.50
C GLU A 79 11.27 -11.00 -21.56
N LYS A 80 11.00 -10.19 -22.59
CA LYS A 80 11.94 -9.92 -23.68
C LYS A 80 12.96 -8.83 -23.34
N TYR A 81 12.58 -7.84 -22.54
CA TYR A 81 13.43 -6.71 -22.13
C TYR A 81 13.51 -6.73 -20.61
N PHE A 82 14.62 -7.21 -20.04
CA PHE A 82 14.92 -7.32 -18.58
C PHE A 82 14.43 -6.11 -17.73
N VAL A 83 13.14 -6.05 -17.42
CA VAL A 83 12.52 -5.00 -16.62
C VAL A 83 12.42 -5.48 -15.17
N SER A 84 12.46 -4.53 -14.23
CA SER A 84 12.41 -4.79 -12.79
C SER A 84 11.23 -5.70 -12.38
N PRO A 85 11.48 -6.78 -11.61
CA PRO A 85 10.43 -7.65 -11.06
C PRO A 85 9.37 -6.91 -10.24
N THR A 86 9.70 -5.75 -9.66
CA THR A 86 8.78 -4.94 -8.87
C THR A 86 7.68 -4.32 -9.73
N LEU A 87 8.02 -3.82 -10.93
CA LEU A 87 7.04 -3.22 -11.83
C LEU A 87 6.03 -4.27 -12.33
N PHE A 88 6.52 -5.48 -12.58
CA PHE A 88 5.69 -6.61 -12.98
C PHE A 88 4.64 -6.97 -11.93
N ARG A 89 5.02 -7.00 -10.65
CA ARG A 89 4.08 -7.23 -9.54
C ARG A 89 2.98 -6.17 -9.50
N VAL A 90 3.33 -4.89 -9.73
CA VAL A 90 2.36 -3.79 -9.75
C VAL A 90 1.40 -3.89 -10.95
N ILE A 91 1.90 -4.20 -12.14
CA ILE A 91 1.05 -4.38 -13.34
C ILE A 91 0.05 -5.53 -13.14
N ARG A 92 0.49 -6.63 -12.52
CA ARG A 92 -0.39 -7.74 -12.15
C ARG A 92 -1.52 -7.32 -11.19
N LEU A 93 -1.38 -6.25 -10.40
CA LEU A 93 -2.49 -5.76 -9.56
C LEU A 93 -3.66 -5.20 -10.39
N ALA A 94 -3.42 -4.71 -11.61
CA ALA A 94 -4.47 -4.16 -12.46
C ALA A 94 -5.58 -5.18 -12.78
N ARG A 95 -5.26 -6.49 -12.76
CA ARG A 95 -6.26 -7.56 -12.97
C ARG A 95 -7.31 -7.62 -11.87
N ILE A 96 -7.01 -7.14 -10.65
CA ILE A 96 -7.97 -7.05 -9.53
C ILE A 96 -9.14 -6.12 -9.90
N GLY A 97 -8.92 -5.13 -10.78
CA GLY A 97 -9.97 -4.24 -11.28
C GLY A 97 -11.15 -4.98 -11.94
N ARG A 98 -10.94 -6.20 -12.47
CA ARG A 98 -12.01 -7.02 -13.05
C ARG A 98 -13.02 -7.48 -11.99
N ILE A 99 -12.56 -7.76 -10.77
CA ILE A 99 -13.40 -8.22 -9.65
C ILE A 99 -14.34 -7.08 -9.21
N LEU A 100 -13.88 -5.83 -9.27
CA LEU A 100 -14.70 -4.65 -8.95
C LEU A 100 -15.94 -4.52 -9.83
N ARG A 101 -15.99 -5.17 -11.01
CA ARG A 101 -17.20 -5.20 -11.86
C ARG A 101 -18.39 -5.90 -11.18
N VAL A 102 -18.16 -6.76 -10.20
CA VAL A 102 -19.23 -7.39 -9.40
C VAL A 102 -20.07 -6.33 -8.68
N ILE A 103 -19.45 -5.22 -8.27
CA ILE A 103 -20.10 -4.11 -7.55
C ILE A 103 -21.26 -3.51 -8.37
N LYS A 104 -21.15 -3.52 -9.71
CA LYS A 104 -22.21 -3.00 -10.60
C LYS A 104 -23.57 -3.68 -10.35
N GLY A 105 -23.55 -4.99 -10.09
CA GLY A 105 -24.77 -5.79 -9.86
C GLY A 105 -25.24 -5.80 -8.40
N ALA A 106 -24.37 -5.45 -7.45
CA ALA A 106 -24.68 -5.52 -6.03
C ALA A 106 -25.21 -4.17 -5.49
N LYS A 107 -26.54 -3.98 -5.53
CA LYS A 107 -27.20 -2.74 -5.07
C LYS A 107 -26.85 -2.37 -3.63
N GLY A 108 -26.80 -3.34 -2.71
CA GLY A 108 -26.46 -3.09 -1.29
C GLY A 108 -25.03 -2.57 -1.11
N ILE A 109 -24.05 -3.17 -1.78
CA ILE A 109 -22.65 -2.74 -1.74
C ILE A 109 -22.52 -1.31 -2.29
N ARG A 110 -23.23 -0.99 -3.37
CA ARG A 110 -23.23 0.38 -3.93
C ARG A 110 -23.73 1.42 -2.96
N THR A 111 -24.76 1.12 -2.16
CA THR A 111 -25.27 2.04 -1.14
C THR A 111 -24.21 2.30 -0.06
N LEU A 112 -23.50 1.26 0.40
CA LEU A 112 -22.42 1.40 1.38
C LEU A 112 -21.25 2.24 0.82
N LEU A 113 -20.82 1.97 -0.41
CA LEU A 113 -19.77 2.75 -1.07
C LEU A 113 -20.18 4.21 -1.28
N PHE A 114 -21.45 4.47 -1.59
CA PHE A 114 -21.97 5.83 -1.71
C PHE A 114 -21.91 6.56 -0.36
N ALA A 115 -22.34 5.92 0.73
CA ALA A 115 -22.23 6.49 2.07
C ALA A 115 -20.78 6.81 2.44
N LEU A 116 -19.85 5.90 2.12
CA LEU A 116 -18.41 6.14 2.29
C LEU A 116 -17.94 7.38 1.52
N MET A 117 -18.27 7.47 0.22
CA MET A 117 -17.88 8.63 -0.61
C MET A 117 -18.43 9.95 -0.08
N MET A 118 -19.65 9.96 0.46
CA MET A 118 -20.24 11.16 1.08
C MET A 118 -19.50 11.59 2.35
N SER A 119 -18.88 10.66 3.07
CA SER A 119 -18.08 10.96 4.27
C SER A 119 -16.64 11.39 3.99
N LEU A 120 -16.12 11.12 2.79
CA LEU A 120 -14.71 11.41 2.42
C LEU A 120 -14.30 12.87 2.60
N PRO A 121 -15.10 13.89 2.24
CA PRO A 121 -14.70 15.29 2.43
C PRO A 121 -14.45 15.64 3.90
N ALA A 122 -15.30 15.15 4.81
CA ALA A 122 -15.12 15.37 6.24
C ALA A 122 -13.90 14.60 6.78
N LEU A 123 -13.73 13.35 6.35
CA LEU A 123 -12.58 12.52 6.73
C LEU A 123 -11.26 13.13 6.24
N PHE A 124 -11.24 13.75 5.06
CA PHE A 124 -10.05 14.40 4.51
C PHE A 124 -9.58 15.58 5.39
N ASN A 125 -10.50 16.38 5.94
CA ASN A 125 -10.14 17.49 6.84
C ASN A 125 -9.49 16.98 8.13
N ILE A 126 -10.05 15.92 8.73
CA ILE A 126 -9.48 15.29 9.93
C ILE A 126 -8.13 14.64 9.60
N GLY A 127 -8.03 13.96 8.45
CA GLY A 127 -6.79 13.34 7.98
C GLY A 127 -5.68 14.35 7.74
N LEU A 128 -5.99 15.55 7.21
CA LEU A 128 -5.02 16.62 7.01
C LEU A 128 -4.51 17.16 8.35
N LEU A 129 -5.40 17.36 9.32
CA LEU A 129 -5.01 17.75 10.67
C LEU A 129 -4.12 16.69 11.34
N LEU A 130 -4.49 15.41 11.24
CA LEU A 130 -3.70 14.29 11.75
C LEU A 130 -2.31 14.23 11.08
N PHE A 131 -2.25 14.41 9.77
CA PHE A 131 -0.99 14.46 9.02
C PHE A 131 -0.10 15.63 9.46
N LEU A 132 -0.68 16.80 9.72
CA LEU A 132 0.06 17.96 10.25
C LEU A 132 0.65 17.65 11.63
N ILE A 133 -0.11 17.00 12.51
CA ILE A 133 0.39 16.59 13.83
C ILE A 133 1.54 15.59 13.68
N MET A 134 1.38 14.53 12.88
CA MET A 134 2.45 13.57 12.60
C MET A 134 3.70 14.24 12.01
N PHE A 135 3.52 15.24 11.13
CA PHE A 135 4.62 16.01 10.57
C PHE A 135 5.42 16.74 11.65
N ILE A 136 4.75 17.46 12.55
CA ILE A 136 5.40 18.20 13.64
C ILE A 136 6.15 17.22 14.56
N PHE A 137 5.50 16.13 14.98
CA PHE A 137 6.12 15.12 15.84
C PHE A 137 7.28 14.40 15.14
N SER A 138 7.24 14.20 13.82
CA SER A 138 8.33 13.57 13.08
C SER A 138 9.60 14.42 13.10
N ILE A 139 9.48 15.74 12.97
CA ILE A 139 10.61 16.67 13.06
C ILE A 139 11.20 16.68 14.47
N PHE A 140 10.33 16.70 15.48
CA PHE A 140 10.76 16.64 16.86
C PHE A 140 11.46 15.31 17.20
N ALA A 141 10.94 14.20 16.69
CA ALA A 141 11.53 12.88 16.91
C ALA A 141 12.90 12.77 16.25
N MET A 142 13.06 13.25 15.01
CA MET A 142 14.36 13.25 14.35
C MET A 142 15.42 14.03 15.12
N SER A 143 15.08 15.22 15.63
CA SER A 143 16.06 16.06 16.31
C SER A 143 16.48 15.52 17.68
N ASN A 144 15.60 14.77 18.35
CA ASN A 144 15.84 14.28 19.71
C ASN A 144 16.26 12.81 19.78
N PHE A 145 15.82 11.97 18.83
CA PHE A 145 15.89 10.52 18.98
C PHE A 145 16.67 9.80 17.86
N ALA A 146 17.24 10.53 16.89
CA ALA A 146 17.98 9.94 15.77
C ALA A 146 19.15 9.05 16.21
N TYR A 147 19.84 9.38 17.30
CA TYR A 147 21.05 8.68 17.75
C TYR A 147 20.80 7.73 18.93
N VAL A 148 19.55 7.53 19.35
CA VAL A 148 19.22 6.61 20.44
C VAL A 148 19.64 5.20 20.04
N LYS A 149 20.22 4.47 21.00
CA LYS A 149 20.66 3.08 20.80
C LYS A 149 19.52 2.23 20.23
N LYS A 150 19.82 1.52 19.14
CA LYS A 150 18.88 0.63 18.45
C LYS A 150 18.60 -0.59 19.31
N GLU A 151 17.45 -0.61 19.96
CA GLU A 151 16.97 -1.72 20.78
C GLU A 151 15.44 -1.85 20.67
N ALA A 152 14.94 -3.06 20.94
CA ALA A 152 13.52 -3.40 20.92
C ALA A 152 12.80 -2.98 19.63
N GLY A 153 12.07 -1.85 19.63
CA GLY A 153 11.30 -1.37 18.49
C GLY A 153 12.08 -0.48 17.51
N ILE A 154 13.30 -0.05 17.86
CA ILE A 154 14.16 0.75 16.97
C ILE A 154 15.17 -0.16 16.29
N ASP A 155 15.10 -0.25 14.95
CA ASP A 155 16.02 -1.04 14.12
C ASP A 155 16.56 -0.23 12.92
N ASP A 156 17.22 -0.90 11.97
CA ASP A 156 17.82 -0.23 10.80
C ASP A 156 16.78 0.32 9.80
N ILE A 157 15.52 -0.11 9.88
CA ILE A 157 14.44 0.28 8.97
C ILE A 157 13.46 1.23 9.67
N PHE A 158 13.07 0.91 10.90
CA PHE A 158 12.13 1.64 11.74
C PHE A 158 12.91 2.40 12.81
N ASN A 159 13.30 3.62 12.48
CA ASN A 159 14.02 4.52 13.38
C ASN A 159 13.65 5.99 13.12
N PHE A 160 14.24 6.87 13.93
CA PHE A 160 14.06 8.32 13.85
C PHE A 160 15.27 9.03 13.20
N GLU A 161 16.13 8.31 12.46
CA GLU A 161 17.31 8.92 11.81
C GLU A 161 16.92 9.84 10.65
N THR A 162 15.83 9.49 9.95
CA THR A 162 15.33 10.24 8.78
C THR A 162 13.85 10.58 8.91
N PHE A 163 13.40 11.54 8.10
CA PHE A 163 12.01 11.99 8.08
C PHE A 163 11.06 10.87 7.65
N GLY A 164 11.46 10.09 6.63
CA GLY A 164 10.68 8.95 6.14
C GLY A 164 10.50 7.87 7.21
N GLY A 165 11.60 7.47 7.87
CA GLY A 165 11.56 6.52 8.98
C GLY A 165 10.66 7.01 10.13
N SER A 166 10.83 8.27 10.53
CA SER A 166 10.05 8.89 11.61
C SER A 166 8.55 8.92 11.32
N ILE A 167 8.14 9.26 10.10
CA ILE A 167 6.71 9.24 9.71
C ILE A 167 6.14 7.82 9.73
N ILE A 168 6.90 6.81 9.29
CA ILE A 168 6.43 5.42 9.30
C ILE A 168 6.23 4.94 10.75
N CYS A 169 7.18 5.24 11.64
CA CYS A 169 7.07 4.92 13.06
C CYS A 169 5.86 5.62 13.71
N LEU A 170 5.65 6.93 13.44
CA LEU A 170 4.50 7.67 13.96
C LEU A 170 3.16 7.20 13.39
N PHE A 171 3.13 6.75 12.14
CA PHE A 171 1.95 6.14 11.56
C PHE A 171 1.56 4.86 12.31
N GLN A 172 2.54 4.03 12.69
CA GLN A 172 2.31 2.86 13.54
C GLN A 172 1.79 3.26 14.93
N ILE A 173 2.43 4.24 15.58
CA ILE A 173 2.06 4.73 16.91
C ILE A 173 0.66 5.37 16.93
N THR A 174 0.21 5.96 15.82
CA THR A 174 -1.16 6.51 15.69
C THR A 174 -2.24 5.45 15.93
N THR A 175 -1.93 4.17 15.65
CA THR A 175 -2.81 3.03 15.96
C THR A 175 -2.62 2.48 17.38
N SER A 176 -1.82 3.15 18.21
CA SER A 176 -1.36 2.73 19.55
C SER A 176 -0.58 1.40 19.57
N ALA A 177 -0.05 0.96 18.42
CA ALA A 177 0.67 -0.30 18.29
C ALA A 177 2.18 -0.10 18.43
N GLY A 178 2.82 -0.88 19.30
CA GLY A 178 4.28 -0.97 19.42
C GLY A 178 4.99 0.30 19.92
N TRP A 179 4.26 1.28 20.47
CA TRP A 179 4.83 2.49 21.06
C TRP A 179 5.74 2.20 22.25
N ASP A 180 5.47 1.10 22.98
CA ASP A 180 6.26 0.59 24.08
C ASP A 180 7.67 0.17 23.63
N GLY A 181 7.77 -0.49 22.47
CA GLY A 181 9.05 -0.88 21.87
C GLY A 181 9.89 0.32 21.43
N PHE A 182 9.26 1.41 20.99
CA PHE A 182 9.97 2.66 20.65
C PHE A 182 10.35 3.47 21.89
N LEU A 183 9.55 3.44 22.95
CA LEU A 183 9.82 4.18 24.19
C LEU A 183 10.97 3.56 24.99
N LEU A 184 11.07 2.23 25.05
CA LEU A 184 12.04 1.51 25.87
C LEU A 184 13.49 2.03 25.72
N PRO A 185 14.08 2.11 24.51
CA PRO A 185 15.44 2.62 24.36
C PRO A 185 15.59 4.10 24.74
N MET A 186 14.51 4.90 24.70
CA MET A 186 14.55 6.30 25.12
C MET A 186 14.59 6.49 26.63
N LEU A 187 14.30 5.45 27.41
CA LEU A 187 14.38 5.45 28.86
C LEU A 187 15.80 5.14 29.38
N ASN A 188 16.71 4.66 28.52
CA ASN A 188 18.09 4.33 28.89
C ASN A 188 18.96 5.60 29.00
N ARG A 189 19.57 5.83 30.16
CA ARG A 189 20.40 7.04 30.45
C ARG A 189 21.85 6.78 30.81
N GLU A 190 22.14 5.62 31.39
CA GLU A 190 23.44 5.33 31.98
C GLU A 190 23.99 4.00 31.45
N PRO A 191 25.33 3.80 31.48
CA PRO A 191 25.93 2.50 31.22
C PRO A 191 25.45 1.45 32.26
N PRO A 192 25.21 0.18 31.88
CA PRO A 192 25.58 -0.48 30.61
C PRO A 192 24.52 -0.37 29.49
N ASP A 193 23.38 0.25 29.76
CA ASP A 193 22.24 0.26 28.83
C ASP A 193 22.48 1.20 27.64
N CYS A 194 23.21 2.31 27.83
CA CYS A 194 23.69 3.19 26.76
C CYS A 194 25.11 3.72 27.04
N ASP A 195 25.74 4.32 26.03
CA ASP A 195 27.08 4.91 26.11
C ASP A 195 27.01 6.41 25.76
N PRO A 196 27.27 7.32 26.72
CA PRO A 196 27.24 8.77 26.48
C PRO A 196 28.42 9.27 25.64
N THR A 197 29.46 8.45 25.48
CA THR A 197 30.67 8.78 24.72
C THR A 197 30.76 8.09 23.35
N PHE A 198 29.70 7.36 22.97
CA PHE A 198 29.63 6.66 21.70
C PHE A 198 29.89 7.62 20.52
N GLU A 199 30.86 7.28 19.67
CA GLU A 199 31.17 8.09 18.49
C GLU A 199 30.28 7.67 17.33
N ASN A 200 29.51 8.63 16.78
CA ASN A 200 28.70 8.44 15.58
C ASN A 200 29.53 8.93 14.36
N PRO A 201 30.10 8.03 13.54
CA PRO A 201 31.00 8.44 12.46
C PRO A 201 30.27 9.32 11.44
N GLY A 202 30.87 10.47 11.10
CA GLY A 202 30.30 11.41 10.13
C GLY A 202 29.36 12.47 10.72
N THR A 203 29.19 12.51 12.05
CA THR A 203 28.45 13.58 12.74
C THR A 203 29.25 14.15 13.91
N ASP A 204 28.90 15.37 14.35
CA ASP A 204 29.52 16.01 15.52
C ASP A 204 28.86 15.57 16.85
N VAL A 205 27.81 14.73 16.78
CA VAL A 205 27.00 14.33 17.95
C VAL A 205 27.59 13.08 18.60
N LYS A 206 27.87 13.17 19.90
CA LYS A 206 28.37 12.06 20.72
C LYS A 206 27.29 11.49 21.62
N GLY A 207 27.37 10.18 21.84
CA GLY A 207 26.48 9.42 22.71
C GLY A 207 25.30 8.79 21.96
N ASN A 208 24.74 7.75 22.57
CA ASN A 208 23.53 7.06 22.09
C ASN A 208 22.45 6.89 23.17
N CYS A 209 22.56 7.65 24.26
CA CYS A 209 21.61 7.63 25.37
C CYS A 209 20.32 8.39 25.04
N GLY A 210 19.20 7.88 25.53
CA GLY A 210 17.90 8.52 25.44
C GLY A 210 17.67 9.58 26.51
N SER A 211 16.58 10.34 26.36
CA SER A 211 16.09 11.26 27.38
C SER A 211 14.71 10.81 27.90
N PRO A 212 14.64 10.09 29.04
CA PRO A 212 13.39 9.58 29.59
C PRO A 212 12.27 10.60 29.72
N VAL A 213 12.58 11.82 30.16
CA VAL A 213 11.56 12.86 30.32
C VAL A 213 11.00 13.28 28.97
N ILE A 214 11.87 13.49 27.97
CA ILE A 214 11.43 13.88 26.63
C ILE A 214 10.70 12.72 25.95
N GLY A 215 11.20 11.49 26.09
CA GLY A 215 10.55 10.28 25.57
C GLY A 215 9.15 10.09 26.17
N MET A 216 9.01 10.09 27.50
CA MET A 216 7.70 9.97 28.15
C MET A 216 6.72 11.05 27.70
N VAL A 217 7.15 12.31 27.66
CA VAL A 217 6.29 13.41 27.20
C VAL A 217 5.90 13.22 25.73
N PHE A 218 6.84 12.82 24.87
CA PHE A 218 6.59 12.64 23.45
C PHE A 218 5.57 11.54 23.14
N PHE A 219 5.64 10.39 23.81
CA PHE A 219 4.74 9.27 23.55
C PHE A 219 3.40 9.35 24.30
N CYS A 220 3.33 10.10 25.41
CA CYS A 220 2.10 10.25 26.18
C CYS A 220 1.27 11.50 25.83
N SER A 221 1.82 12.44 25.05
CA SER A 221 1.12 13.64 24.57
C SER A 221 0.39 13.37 23.26
#